data_AF-A0A4S2GYI4-F1
#
_entry.id   AF-A0A4S2GYI4-F1
#
_cell.length_a   1.000
_cell.length_b   1.000
_cell.length_c   1.000
_cell.angle_alpha   90.00
_cell.angle_beta   90.00
_cell.angle_gamma   90.00
#
_symmetry.space_group_name_H-M   'P 1'
#
loop_
_entity.id
_entity.type
_entity.pdbx_description
1 polymer ?
#
loop_
_entity_poly.entity_id
_entity_poly.type
_entity_poly.pdbx_seq_one_letter_code
_entity_poly.pdbx_strand_id
1 'polypeptide(L)'
;DLRPGERLGVMGHNGAGKTTLLRALAGVYPPTQGSVEVDGDVATMFDIGLGMDIEANGRENIFLLGYSRGLDPAHLRSKIDEIATFSGLGPYLALPVKTYS
;
A
#
# COMPACT_ATOMS: atom_id res chain seq x y z
N ASP A 1 -9.71 14.81 -14.62
CA ASP A 1 -8.29 14.43 -14.70
C ASP A 1 -7.55 14.95 -13.49
N LEU A 2 -6.60 14.16 -12.99
CA LEU A 2 -5.67 14.54 -11.93
C LEU A 2 -4.26 14.46 -12.53
N ARG A 3 -3.51 15.56 -12.47
CA ARG A 3 -2.19 15.68 -13.09
C ARG A 3 -1.06 15.39 -12.10
N PRO A 4 0.15 15.04 -12.58
CA PRO A 4 1.31 14.88 -11.72
C PRO A 4 1.54 16.11 -10.82
N GLY A 5 1.69 15.86 -9.51
CA GLY A 5 1.87 16.90 -8.49
C GLY A 5 0.58 17.48 -7.90
N GLU A 6 -0.59 17.16 -8.45
CA GLU A 6 -1.87 17.57 -7.89
C GLU A 6 -2.28 16.69 -6.71
N ARG A 7 -3.08 17.28 -5.80
CA ARG A 7 -3.59 16.60 -4.61
C ARG A 7 -5.11 16.73 -4.60
N LEU A 8 -5.81 15.59 -4.53
CA LEU A 8 -7.26 15.53 -4.44
C LEU A 8 -7.69 15.08 -3.03
N GLY A 9 -8.51 15.89 -2.38
CA GLY A 9 -9.20 15.51 -1.14
C GLY A 9 -10.61 15.00 -1.43
N VAL A 10 -10.94 13.80 -0.97
CA VAL A 10 -12.28 13.21 -1.08
C VAL A 10 -12.97 13.23 0.29
N MET A 11 -14.00 14.06 0.44
CA MET A 11 -14.72 14.24 1.70
C MET A 11 -16.21 13.90 1.56
N GLY A 12 -16.83 13.48 2.67
CA GLY A 12 -18.24 13.09 2.72
C GLY A 12 -18.54 12.22 3.93
N HIS A 13 -19.82 12.02 4.24
CA HIS A 13 -20.27 11.19 5.36
C HIS A 13 -19.84 9.72 5.24
N ASN A 14 -19.94 8.97 6.35
CA ASN A 14 -19.77 7.52 6.33
C ASN A 14 -20.82 6.89 5.40
N GLY A 15 -20.42 5.87 4.63
CA GLY A 15 -21.29 5.27 3.62
C GLY A 15 -21.43 6.05 2.31
N ALA A 16 -20.82 7.24 2.16
CA ALA A 16 -20.88 8.03 0.91
C ALA A 16 -20.12 7.41 -0.28
N GLY A 17 -19.54 6.21 -0.13
CA GLY A 17 -18.81 5.53 -1.22
C GLY A 17 -17.34 5.94 -1.39
N LYS A 18 -16.75 6.73 -0.48
CA LYS A 18 -15.35 7.18 -0.59
C LYS A 18 -14.35 6.02 -0.76
N THR A 19 -14.45 4.99 0.08
CA THR A 19 -13.59 3.80 -0.02
C THR A 19 -13.84 3.02 -1.32
N THR A 20 -15.10 2.93 -1.75
CA THR A 20 -15.46 2.29 -3.03
C THR A 20 -14.83 3.04 -4.21
N LEU A 21 -14.88 4.38 -4.21
CA LEU A 21 -14.25 5.21 -5.21
C LEU A 21 -12.73 4.99 -5.24
N LEU A 22 -12.07 5.04 -4.09
CA LEU A 22 -10.61 4.82 -4.01
C LEU A 22 -10.20 3.42 -4.47
N ARG A 23 -10.99 2.39 -4.15
CA ARG A 23 -10.77 1.01 -4.64
C ARG A 23 -10.97 0.89 -6.16
N ALA A 24 -11.93 1.61 -6.73
CA ALA A 24 -12.13 1.64 -8.17
C ALA A 24 -10.97 2.36 -8.89
N LEU A 25 -10.52 3.50 -8.36
CA LEU A 25 -9.36 4.22 -8.88
C LEU A 25 -8.07 3.41 -8.78
N ALA A 26 -7.95 2.55 -7.76
CA ALA A 26 -6.82 1.64 -7.59
C ALA A 26 -6.94 0.34 -8.41
N GLY A 27 -7.99 0.16 -9.21
CA GLY A 27 -8.20 -1.06 -10.00
C GLY A 27 -8.60 -2.30 -9.19
N VAL A 28 -8.88 -2.17 -7.89
CA VAL A 28 -9.31 -3.28 -7.03
C VAL A 28 -10.73 -3.72 -7.39
N TYR A 29 -11.62 -2.76 -7.66
CA TYR A 29 -12.96 -3.02 -8.14
C TYR A 29 -13.16 -2.39 -9.51
N PRO A 30 -13.60 -3.15 -10.54
CA PRO A 30 -13.93 -2.54 -11.82
C PRO A 30 -15.16 -1.62 -11.65
N PRO A 31 -15.19 -0.46 -12.33
CA PRO A 31 -16.37 0.39 -12.33
C PRO A 31 -17.53 -0.35 -13.00
N THR A 32 -18.73 -0.26 -12.43
CA THR A 32 -19.94 -0.85 -13.05
C THR A 32 -20.28 -0.18 -14.39
N GLN A 33 -19.99 1.12 -14.51
CA GLN A 33 -20.18 1.92 -15.72
C GLN A 33 -19.09 3.00 -15.79
N GLY A 34 -18.78 3.45 -17.00
CA GLY A 34 -17.69 4.39 -17.27
C GLY A 34 -16.33 3.71 -17.33
N SER A 35 -15.26 4.51 -17.30
CA SER A 35 -13.88 4.03 -17.33
C SER A 35 -13.02 4.76 -16.30
N VAL A 36 -11.92 4.11 -15.91
CA VAL A 36 -10.83 4.69 -15.13
C VAL A 36 -9.57 4.48 -15.95
N GLU A 37 -8.86 5.56 -16.22
CA GLU A 37 -7.57 5.55 -16.90
C GLU A 37 -6.51 6.08 -15.95
N VAL A 38 -5.42 5.33 -15.82
CA VAL A 38 -4.28 5.67 -14.98
C VAL A 38 -3.04 5.52 -15.84
N ASP A 39 -2.21 6.55 -15.86
CA ASP A 39 -0.86 6.50 -16.41
C ASP A 39 0.15 6.38 -15.26
N GLY A 40 0.72 5.19 -15.08
CA GLY A 40 1.63 4.82 -13.99
C GLY A 40 1.04 3.86 -12.95
N ASP A 41 1.71 3.74 -11.81
CA ASP A 41 1.33 2.81 -10.73
C ASP A 41 0.53 3.50 -9.62
N VAL A 42 -0.56 2.86 -9.17
CA VAL A 42 -1.35 3.32 -8.01
C VAL A 42 -1.00 2.49 -6.78
N ALA A 43 -0.42 3.12 -5.77
CA ALA A 43 -0.25 2.53 -4.46
C ALA A 43 -1.42 2.91 -3.54
N THR A 44 -2.04 1.92 -2.89
CA THR A 44 -3.10 2.12 -1.90
C THR A 44 -2.54 1.98 -0.48
N MET A 45 -3.05 2.82 0.44
CA MET A 45 -2.71 2.77 1.87
C MET A 45 -3.89 2.40 2.78
N PHE A 46 -5.11 2.27 2.24
CA PHE A 46 -6.31 2.04 3.07
C PHE A 46 -6.52 0.58 3.48
N ASP A 47 -5.82 -0.37 2.86
CA ASP A 47 -5.84 -1.79 3.25
C ASP A 47 -4.42 -2.23 3.66
N ILE A 48 -3.89 -1.65 4.74
CA ILE A 48 -2.50 -1.86 5.22
C ILE A 48 -2.15 -3.35 5.36
N GLY A 49 -3.12 -4.19 5.76
CA GLY A 49 -2.96 -5.65 5.88
C GLY A 49 -2.93 -6.43 4.57
N LEU A 50 -3.30 -5.83 3.44
CA LEU A 50 -3.43 -6.54 2.18
C LEU A 50 -2.05 -6.78 1.57
N GLY A 51 -1.67 -8.07 1.50
CA GLY A 51 -0.34 -8.49 1.06
C GLY A 51 0.70 -8.59 2.17
N MET A 52 0.32 -8.37 3.43
CA MET A 52 1.14 -8.71 4.59
C MET A 52 0.92 -10.16 5.02
N ASP A 53 2.00 -10.81 5.48
CA ASP A 53 1.94 -12.07 6.20
C ASP A 53 2.05 -11.79 7.70
N ILE A 54 0.96 -12.00 8.43
CA ILE A 54 0.86 -11.69 9.86
C ILE A 54 1.72 -12.59 10.75
N GLU A 55 2.10 -13.77 10.25
CA GLU A 55 2.97 -14.72 10.95
C GLU A 55 4.46 -14.39 10.71
N ALA A 56 4.77 -13.75 9.59
CA ALA A 56 6.11 -13.27 9.26
C ALA A 56 6.49 -12.00 10.05
N ASN A 57 7.79 -11.77 10.19
CA ASN A 57 8.30 -10.57 10.85
C ASN A 57 8.22 -9.31 9.97
N GLY A 58 8.46 -8.14 10.57
CA GLY A 58 8.38 -6.86 9.86
C GLY A 58 9.35 -6.74 8.68
N ARG A 59 10.58 -7.27 8.79
CA ARG A 59 11.56 -7.23 7.68
C ARG A 59 11.12 -8.10 6.50
N GLU A 60 10.59 -9.28 6.79
CA GLU A 60 10.01 -10.17 5.77
C GLU A 60 8.83 -9.50 5.09
N ASN A 61 7.96 -8.84 5.85
CA ASN A 61 6.83 -8.09 5.31
C ASN A 61 7.26 -6.92 4.42
N ILE A 62 8.31 -6.17 4.77
CA ILE A 62 8.88 -5.13 3.89
C ILE A 62 9.25 -5.73 2.53
N PHE A 63 9.93 -6.88 2.54
CA PHE A 63 10.32 -7.56 1.30
C PHE A 63 9.11 -8.10 0.53
N LEU A 64 8.19 -8.82 1.19
CA LEU A 64 7.01 -9.43 0.57
C LEU A 64 6.07 -8.39 -0.05
N LEU A 65 5.83 -7.28 0.65
CA LEU A 65 5.02 -6.17 0.16
C LEU A 65 5.65 -5.49 -1.05
N GLY A 66 6.96 -5.32 -1.07
CA GLY A 66 7.66 -4.73 -2.20
C GLY A 66 7.70 -5.68 -3.40
N TYR A 67 7.95 -6.97 -3.16
CA TYR A 67 8.01 -7.99 -4.20
C TYR A 67 6.64 -8.21 -4.85
N SER A 68 5.55 -8.21 -4.07
CA SER A 68 4.18 -8.31 -4.60
C SER A 68 3.78 -7.09 -5.45
N ARG A 69 4.46 -5.95 -5.28
CA ARG A 69 4.32 -4.75 -6.12
C ARG A 69 5.25 -4.75 -7.34
N GLY A 70 5.92 -5.87 -7.63
CA GLY A 70 6.78 -6.03 -8.81
C GLY A 70 8.17 -5.41 -8.67
N LEU A 71 8.59 -5.02 -7.46
CA LEU A 71 9.92 -4.50 -7.24
C LEU A 71 10.98 -5.61 -7.33
N ASP A 72 12.10 -5.29 -7.97
CA ASP A 72 13.22 -6.21 -8.12
C ASP A 72 13.81 -6.64 -6.76
N PRO A 73 14.11 -7.94 -6.54
CA PRO A 73 14.66 -8.43 -5.28
C PRO A 73 15.99 -7.79 -4.83
N ALA A 74 16.88 -7.42 -5.78
CA ALA A 74 18.13 -6.76 -5.42
C ALA A 74 17.88 -5.30 -5.01
N HIS A 75 16.98 -4.60 -5.72
CA HIS A 75 16.53 -3.28 -5.31
C HIS A 75 15.88 -3.30 -3.93
N LEU A 76 14.97 -4.24 -3.67
CA LEU A 76 14.33 -4.41 -2.36
C LEU A 76 15.34 -4.60 -1.23
N ARG A 77 16.30 -5.52 -1.42
CA ARG A 77 17.35 -5.75 -0.43
C ARG A 77 18.14 -4.49 -0.11
N SER A 78 18.40 -3.64 -1.10
CA SER A 78 19.07 -2.35 -0.89
C SER A 78 18.23 -1.32 -0.13
N LYS A 79 16.89 -1.48 -0.11
CA LYS A 79 15.95 -0.55 0.51
C LYS A 79 15.41 -1.00 1.87
N ILE A 80 15.58 -2.27 2.24
CA ILE A 80 15.05 -2.82 3.50
C ILE A 80 15.50 -1.99 4.71
N ASP A 81 16.78 -1.63 4.82
CA ASP A 81 17.27 -0.90 6.01
C ASP A 81 16.79 0.56 6.04
N GLU A 82 16.62 1.19 4.88
CA GLU A 82 16.03 2.53 4.76
C GLU A 82 14.56 2.51 5.21
N ILE A 83 13.78 1.55 4.72
CA ILE A 83 12.37 1.37 5.10
C ILE A 83 12.25 1.02 6.59
N ALA A 84 13.13 0.16 7.09
CA ALA A 84 13.20 -0.22 8.50
C ALA A 84 13.43 1.01 9.38
N THR A 85 14.36 1.89 8.98
CA THR A 85 14.65 3.13 9.71
C THR A 85 13.47 4.11 9.65
N PHE A 86 12.89 4.30 8.45
CA PHE A 86 11.74 5.18 8.25
C PHE A 86 10.50 4.73 9.05
N SER A 87 10.31 3.41 9.20
CA SER A 87 9.16 2.86 9.92
C SER A 87 9.15 3.21 11.41
N GLY A 88 10.30 3.55 12.01
CA GLY A 88 10.41 3.80 13.44
C GLY A 88 10.19 2.59 14.34
N LEU A 89 10.01 1.38 13.77
CA LEU A 89 9.69 0.16 14.51
C LEU A 89 10.91 -0.47 15.21
N GLY A 90 12.12 -0.13 14.79
CA GLY A 90 13.36 -0.59 15.44
C GLY A 90 13.38 -2.11 15.69
N PRO A 91 13.54 -2.57 16.95
CA PRO A 91 13.65 -4.00 17.25
C PRO A 91 12.34 -4.79 17.01
N TYR A 92 11.18 -4.13 16.95
CA TYR A 92 9.90 -4.80 16.67
C TYR A 92 9.87 -5.41 15.26
N LEU A 93 10.71 -4.94 14.34
CA LEU A 93 10.83 -5.52 12.99
C LEU A 93 11.28 -6.99 12.98
N ALA A 94 11.86 -7.49 14.08
CA ALA A 94 12.21 -8.90 14.24
C ALA A 94 11.05 -9.76 14.78
N LEU A 95 9.95 -9.15 15.21
CA LEU A 95 8.77 -9.83 15.74
C LEU A 95 7.71 -10.02 14.65
N PRO A 96 6.88 -11.09 14.75
CA PRO A 96 5.74 -11.28 13.86
C PRO A 96 4.79 -10.08 13.84
N VAL A 97 4.28 -9.71 12.65
CA VAL A 97 3.40 -8.54 12.48
C VAL A 97 2.12 -8.64 13.29
N LYS A 98 1.61 -9.85 13.58
CA LYS A 98 0.47 -10.04 14.49
C LYS A 98 0.67 -9.49 15.91
N THR A 99 1.90 -9.16 16.30
CA THR A 99 2.23 -8.59 17.62
C THR A 99 2.19 -7.05 17.63
N TYR A 100 1.99 -6.41 16.48
CA TYR A 100 2.06 -4.96 16.35
C TYR A 100 0.73 -4.33 16.84
N SER A 101 0.81 -3.10 17.33
CA SER A 101 -0.33 -2.34 17.89
C SER A 101 -1.03 -1.48 16.83
#